data_AF-A0A8J6B6Y0-F1
#
_entry.id   AF-A0A8J6B6Y0-F1
#
_cell.length_a   1.000
_cell.length_b   1.000
_cell.length_c   1.000
_cell.angle_alpha   90.00
_cell.angle_beta   90.00
_cell.angle_gamma   90.00
#
_symmetry.space_group_name_H-M   'P 1'
#
loop_
_entity.id
_entity.type
_entity.pdbx_description
1 polymer ?
#
loop_
_entity_poly.entity_id
_entity_poly.type
_entity_poly.pdbx_seq_one_letter_code
_entity_poly.pdbx_strand_id
1 'polypeptide(L)'
;MPSQIPENTQAKGLPIYSSTPNTGAYRCGTPGCECRENICHRRQSVDMGTDSISFQIKQYLNCGSEHLIYLIECPCQKRYVGRTINTLRNRINQHRYNTKRNYLKHTVSKHFSMYHKSDRSLMKITPIKKNS
;
A
#
# COMPACT_ATOMS: atom_id res chain seq x y z
N MET A 1 30.30 -32.46 52.40
CA MET A 1 30.74 -31.06 52.26
C MET A 1 30.11 -30.52 50.98
N PRO A 2 29.32 -29.44 51.07
CA PRO A 2 28.46 -28.93 50.01
C PRO A 2 29.19 -27.92 49.10
N SER A 3 28.42 -27.37 48.13
CA SER A 3 28.64 -26.08 47.44
C SER A 3 29.40 -26.23 46.10
N GLN A 4 28.96 -25.73 44.93
CA GLN A 4 28.00 -24.66 44.61
C GLN A 4 27.42 -24.85 43.19
N ILE A 5 26.15 -24.47 43.03
CA ILE A 5 25.55 -24.05 41.75
C ILE A 5 26.12 -22.66 41.41
N PRO A 6 26.22 -22.30 40.11
CA PRO A 6 25.78 -20.96 39.76
C PRO A 6 24.60 -21.01 38.80
N GLU A 7 23.56 -20.30 39.22
CA GLU A 7 22.47 -19.80 38.41
C GLU A 7 23.06 -18.97 37.25
N ASN A 8 22.55 -19.16 36.04
CA ASN A 8 22.20 -18.00 35.25
C ASN A 8 21.07 -18.31 34.26
N THR A 9 19.93 -17.73 34.62
CA THR A 9 18.72 -17.54 33.85
C THR A 9 18.99 -16.70 32.59
N GLN A 10 18.75 -17.27 31.41
CA GLN A 10 18.28 -16.47 30.29
C GLN A 10 17.06 -17.14 29.67
N ALA A 11 15.90 -16.76 30.21
CA ALA A 11 14.63 -16.91 29.51
C ALA A 11 14.78 -16.25 28.13
N LYS A 12 14.79 -17.07 27.08
CA LYS A 12 14.70 -16.59 25.70
C LYS A 12 13.31 -15.96 25.56
N GLY A 13 13.27 -14.63 25.69
CA GLY A 13 12.04 -13.86 25.53
C GLY A 13 11.37 -14.21 24.20
N LEU A 14 10.12 -14.65 24.28
CA LEU A 14 9.21 -14.71 23.14
C LEU A 14 9.23 -13.34 22.43
N PRO A 15 9.17 -13.28 21.09
CA PRO A 15 9.06 -12.00 20.40
C PRO A 15 7.81 -11.28 20.92
N ILE A 16 8.02 -10.06 21.42
CA ILE A 16 6.94 -9.16 21.84
C ILE A 16 6.09 -8.92 20.60
N TYR A 17 4.99 -9.67 20.47
CA TYR A 17 3.97 -9.38 19.48
C TYR A 17 3.29 -8.09 19.92
N SER A 18 3.74 -6.96 19.36
CA SER A 18 3.06 -5.69 19.54
C SER A 18 1.62 -5.88 19.08
N SER A 19 0.69 -5.88 20.04
CA SER A 19 -0.75 -6.11 19.89
C SER A 19 -1.48 -4.96 19.18
N THR A 20 -0.80 -4.21 18.31
CA THR A 20 -1.47 -3.31 17.38
C THR A 20 -2.07 -4.15 16.26
N PRO A 21 -3.39 -4.02 15.95
CA PRO A 21 -3.94 -4.66 14.77
C PRO A 21 -3.12 -4.17 13.56
N ASN A 22 -2.64 -5.11 12.75
CA ASN A 22 -1.76 -4.85 11.61
C ASN A 22 -2.58 -4.21 10.47
N THR A 23 -3.07 -2.99 10.67
CA THR A 23 -3.94 -2.29 9.72
C THR A 23 -3.14 -1.32 8.87
N GLY A 24 -3.63 -1.04 7.67
CA GLY A 24 -2.97 -0.17 6.71
C GLY A 24 -2.68 -0.85 5.38
N ALA A 25 -2.01 -0.09 4.50
CA ALA A 25 -1.52 -0.53 3.21
C ALA A 25 -0.11 -1.10 3.33
N TYR A 26 0.10 -2.31 2.83
CA TYR A 26 1.38 -3.01 2.89
C TYR A 26 1.79 -3.51 1.51
N ARG A 27 3.11 -3.48 1.26
CA ARG A 27 3.71 -4.23 0.16
C ARG A 27 3.53 -5.71 0.47
N CYS A 28 3.12 -6.51 -0.52
CA CYS A 28 3.03 -7.95 -0.34
C CYS A 28 4.43 -8.57 -0.17
N GLY A 29 4.49 -9.75 0.46
CA GLY A 29 5.74 -10.51 0.62
C GLY A 29 6.19 -11.30 -0.62
N THR A 30 5.42 -11.27 -1.72
CA THR A 30 5.77 -12.04 -2.93
C THR A 30 7.08 -11.51 -3.56
N PRO A 31 8.12 -12.35 -3.69
CA PRO A 31 9.37 -11.97 -4.37
C PRO A 31 9.11 -11.50 -5.80
N GLY A 32 9.78 -10.43 -6.22
CA GLY A 32 9.64 -9.88 -7.59
C GLY A 32 8.31 -9.19 -7.90
N CYS A 33 7.43 -8.95 -6.92
CA CYS A 33 6.17 -8.28 -7.20
C CYS A 33 6.38 -6.80 -7.57
N GLU A 34 6.11 -6.43 -8.83
CA GLU A 34 6.25 -5.06 -9.34
C GLU A 34 5.38 -4.02 -8.59
N CYS A 35 4.27 -4.45 -7.98
CA CYS A 35 3.42 -3.55 -7.20
C CYS A 35 4.15 -2.91 -6.01
N ARG A 36 5.30 -3.46 -5.60
CA ARG A 36 6.13 -2.95 -4.50
C ARG A 36 6.61 -1.51 -4.74
N GLU A 37 6.83 -1.15 -5.99
CA GLU A 37 7.23 0.20 -6.39
C GLU A 37 6.10 1.22 -6.15
N ASN A 38 4.86 0.81 -6.41
CA ASN A 38 3.72 1.71 -6.41
C ASN A 38 2.95 1.74 -5.08
N ILE A 39 2.96 0.66 -4.28
CA ILE A 39 2.22 0.65 -3.00
C ILE A 39 2.91 1.50 -1.93
N CYS A 40 2.12 2.39 -1.31
CA CYS A 40 2.48 3.13 -0.10
C CYS A 40 2.55 2.20 1.12
N HIS A 41 3.74 1.70 1.43
CA HIS A 41 3.95 0.76 2.53
C HIS A 41 3.74 1.42 3.91
N ARG A 42 3.07 0.69 4.82
CA ARG A 42 2.75 1.12 6.19
C ARG A 42 1.88 2.39 6.26
N ARG A 43 1.13 2.71 5.20
CA ARG A 43 0.18 3.83 5.24
C ARG A 43 -1.08 3.40 5.99
N GLN A 44 -1.39 4.08 7.09
CA GLN A 44 -2.53 3.75 7.97
C GLN A 44 -3.74 4.65 7.73
N SER A 45 -3.54 5.84 7.16
CA SER A 45 -4.61 6.78 6.85
C SER A 45 -4.39 7.50 5.53
N VAL A 46 -5.44 8.09 4.99
CA VAL A 46 -5.38 9.00 3.83
C VAL A 46 -6.18 10.26 4.11
N ASP A 47 -5.65 11.41 3.70
CA ASP A 47 -6.31 12.70 3.90
C ASP A 47 -7.20 13.05 2.71
N MET A 48 -8.35 13.67 2.97
CA MET A 48 -9.33 14.02 1.93
C MET A 48 -8.96 15.31 1.18
N GLY A 49 -7.97 16.07 1.64
CA GLY A 49 -7.37 17.21 0.92
C GLY A 49 -8.10 18.54 1.03
N THR A 50 -9.38 18.56 1.44
CA THR A 50 -10.15 19.80 1.66
C THR A 50 -10.28 20.18 3.13
N ASP A 51 -10.22 19.18 4.02
CA ASP A 51 -10.40 19.33 5.46
C ASP A 51 -9.35 18.52 6.22
N SER A 52 -9.22 18.76 7.53
CA SER A 52 -8.50 17.89 8.48
C SER A 52 -9.21 16.55 8.73
N ILE A 53 -9.91 16.02 7.70
CA ILE A 53 -10.60 14.75 7.70
C ILE A 53 -9.67 13.71 7.06
N SER A 54 -9.29 12.72 7.87
CA SER A 54 -8.52 11.55 7.43
C SER A 54 -9.37 10.29 7.48
N PHE A 55 -9.23 9.43 6.47
CA PHE A 55 -9.82 8.11 6.45
C PHE A 55 -8.81 7.09 6.99
N GLN A 56 -9.17 6.41 8.08
CA GLN A 56 -8.34 5.36 8.69
C GLN A 56 -8.55 4.02 7.97
N ILE A 57 -7.45 3.39 7.56
CA ILE A 57 -7.43 2.07 6.95
C ILE A 57 -7.43 1.05 8.09
N LYS A 58 -8.61 0.45 8.33
CA LYS A 58 -8.84 -0.46 9.46
C LYS A 58 -8.52 -1.93 9.17
N GLN A 59 -8.11 -2.26 7.94
CA GLN A 59 -7.76 -3.61 7.53
C GLN A 59 -6.30 -3.69 7.08
N TYR A 60 -5.73 -4.89 7.13
CA TYR A 60 -4.50 -5.21 6.42
C TYR A 60 -4.79 -5.31 4.92
N LEU A 61 -4.31 -4.35 4.13
CA LEU A 61 -4.54 -4.31 2.68
C LEU A 61 -3.20 -4.37 1.93
N ASN A 62 -3.15 -5.14 0.85
CA ASN A 62 -1.99 -5.21 -0.04
C ASN A 62 -2.44 -5.40 -1.50
N CYS A 63 -1.50 -5.64 -2.43
CA CYS A 63 -1.88 -5.83 -3.83
C CYS A 63 -2.75 -7.07 -4.07
N GLY A 64 -2.75 -8.06 -3.18
CA GLY A 64 -3.62 -9.23 -3.26
C GLY A 64 -5.06 -8.97 -2.81
N SER A 65 -5.36 -7.82 -2.18
CA SER A 65 -6.70 -7.49 -1.72
C SER A 65 -7.65 -7.18 -2.88
N GLU A 66 -8.92 -7.54 -2.72
CA GLU A 66 -10.00 -7.42 -3.72
C GLU A 66 -11.16 -6.56 -3.18
N HIS A 67 -12.13 -6.23 -4.05
CA HIS A 67 -13.35 -5.50 -3.69
C HIS A 67 -13.08 -4.23 -2.86
N LEU A 68 -12.24 -3.34 -3.38
CA LEU A 68 -11.76 -2.16 -2.67
C LEU A 68 -11.76 -0.90 -3.52
N ILE A 69 -11.67 0.23 -2.84
CA ILE A 69 -11.37 1.54 -3.40
C ILE A 69 -9.86 1.75 -3.26
N TYR A 70 -9.24 2.50 -4.16
CA TYR A 70 -7.84 2.86 -4.05
C TYR A 70 -7.63 4.29 -4.50
N LEU A 71 -6.62 4.92 -3.90
CA LEU A 71 -6.14 6.24 -4.22
C LEU A 71 -4.82 6.13 -4.99
N ILE A 72 -4.70 6.83 -6.12
CA ILE A 72 -3.43 7.07 -6.81
C ILE A 72 -3.05 8.53 -6.59
N GLU A 73 -1.84 8.76 -6.07
CA GLU A 73 -1.27 10.07 -5.81
C GLU A 73 -0.09 10.33 -6.72
N CYS A 74 -0.11 11.49 -7.36
CA CYS A 74 0.97 12.05 -8.16
C CYS A 74 1.84 12.98 -7.31
N PRO A 75 3.16 13.08 -7.55
CA PRO A 75 4.01 14.10 -6.93
C PRO A 75 3.56 15.54 -7.21
N CYS A 76 2.82 15.75 -8.30
CA CYS A 76 2.17 17.00 -8.67
C CYS A 76 0.90 17.35 -7.85
N GLN A 77 0.66 16.65 -6.73
CA GLN A 77 -0.48 16.81 -5.83
C GLN A 77 -1.86 16.47 -6.46
N LYS A 78 -1.89 15.96 -7.70
CA LYS A 78 -3.12 15.40 -8.27
C LYS A 78 -3.40 14.01 -7.72
N ARG A 79 -4.68 13.74 -7.50
CA ARG A 79 -5.19 12.48 -6.95
C ARG A 79 -6.22 11.86 -7.89
N TYR A 80 -6.24 10.53 -7.95
CA TYR A 80 -7.25 9.75 -8.65
C TYR A 80 -7.83 8.69 -7.71
N VAL A 81 -9.15 8.65 -7.59
CA VAL A 81 -9.85 7.62 -6.83
C VAL A 81 -10.46 6.62 -7.80
N GLY A 82 -10.19 5.34 -7.58
CA GLY A 82 -10.77 4.27 -8.37
C GLY A 82 -11.32 3.15 -7.49
N ARG A 83 -12.17 2.30 -8.08
CA ARG A 83 -12.66 1.05 -7.47
C ARG A 83 -12.22 -0.15 -8.29
N THR A 84 -12.09 -1.30 -7.64
CA THR A 84 -11.85 -2.58 -8.31
C THR A 84 -12.61 -3.70 -7.62
N ILE A 85 -13.21 -4.59 -8.41
CA ILE A 85 -13.73 -5.88 -7.92
C ILE A 85 -12.61 -6.92 -7.88
N ASN A 86 -11.72 -6.92 -8.87
CA ASN A 86 -10.56 -7.80 -8.95
C ASN A 86 -9.46 -7.39 -7.96
N THR A 87 -8.41 -8.20 -7.85
CA THR A 87 -7.20 -7.86 -7.08
C THR A 87 -6.66 -6.48 -7.43
N LEU A 88 -6.20 -5.77 -6.41
CA LEU A 88 -5.51 -4.50 -6.59
C LEU A 88 -4.28 -4.66 -7.50
N ARG A 89 -3.58 -5.80 -7.45
CA ARG A 89 -2.46 -6.15 -8.31
C ARG A 89 -2.85 -6.06 -9.78
N ASN A 90 -3.96 -6.68 -10.18
CA ASN A 90 -4.44 -6.61 -11.56
C ASN A 90 -4.72 -5.16 -11.98
N ARG A 91 -5.30 -4.36 -11.07
CA ARG A 91 -5.60 -2.96 -11.35
C ARG A 91 -4.34 -2.08 -11.44
N ILE A 92 -3.35 -2.29 -10.56
CA ILE A 92 -2.05 -1.61 -10.62
C ILE A 92 -1.36 -1.94 -11.95
N ASN A 93 -1.33 -3.22 -12.33
CA ASN A 93 -0.72 -3.65 -13.58
C ASN A 93 -1.42 -3.06 -14.80
N GLN A 94 -2.75 -2.91 -14.77
CA GLN A 94 -3.50 -2.24 -15.83
C GLN A 94 -3.11 -0.76 -15.96
N HIS A 95 -3.03 -0.03 -14.85
CA HIS A 95 -2.57 1.37 -14.87
C HIS A 95 -1.14 1.48 -15.36
N ARG A 96 -0.23 0.63 -14.88
CA ARG A 96 1.16 0.52 -15.38
C ARG A 96 1.17 0.29 -16.89
N TYR A 97 0.45 -0.71 -17.38
CA TYR A 97 0.40 -1.06 -18.81
C TYR A 97 -0.12 0.11 -19.65
N ASN A 98 -1.25 0.71 -19.26
CA ASN A 98 -1.84 1.84 -19.96
C ASN A 98 -0.90 3.03 -20.01
N THR A 99 -0.28 3.39 -18.89
CA THR A 99 0.75 4.44 -18.83
C THR A 99 1.94 4.11 -19.74
N LYS A 100 2.38 2.84 -19.84
CA LYS A 100 3.46 2.42 -20.76
C LYS A 100 3.14 2.73 -22.21
N ARG A 101 1.89 2.46 -22.57
CA ARG A 101 1.40 2.51 -23.94
C ARG A 101 0.87 3.90 -24.30
N ASN A 102 1.01 4.88 -23.41
CA ASN A 102 0.43 6.21 -23.58
C ASN A 102 -1.06 6.13 -23.92
N TYR A 103 -1.82 5.28 -23.23
CA TYR A 103 -3.23 5.10 -23.54
C TYR A 103 -4.08 6.28 -23.05
N LEU A 104 -4.19 7.30 -23.89
CA LEU A 104 -4.72 8.64 -23.54
C LEU A 104 -6.22 8.66 -23.17
N LYS A 105 -6.96 7.56 -23.39
CA LYS A 105 -8.36 7.45 -22.96
C LYS A 105 -8.50 7.30 -21.43
N HIS A 106 -7.45 6.86 -20.73
CA HIS A 106 -7.45 6.75 -19.27
C HIS A 106 -6.85 8.00 -18.64
N THR A 107 -7.56 8.61 -17.70
CA THR A 107 -7.14 9.86 -17.03
C THR A 107 -5.75 9.78 -16.40
N VAL A 108 -5.45 8.69 -15.68
CA VAL A 108 -4.13 8.45 -15.08
C VAL A 108 -3.06 8.37 -16.17
N SER A 109 -3.24 7.50 -17.17
CA SER A 109 -2.27 7.35 -18.25
C SER A 109 -2.06 8.64 -19.05
N LYS A 110 -3.13 9.38 -19.35
CA LYS A 110 -3.07 10.67 -20.05
C LYS A 110 -2.25 11.67 -19.24
N HIS A 111 -2.52 11.77 -17.93
CA HIS A 111 -1.80 12.67 -17.04
C HIS A 111 -0.30 12.33 -16.98
N PHE A 112 0.07 11.07 -16.74
CA PHE A 112 1.49 10.69 -16.69
C PHE A 112 2.20 10.84 -18.04
N SER A 113 1.49 10.62 -19.15
CA SER A 113 2.04 10.89 -20.49
C SER A 113 2.35 12.36 -20.72
N MET A 114 1.46 13.26 -20.29
CA MET A 114 1.61 14.70 -20.51
C MET A 114 2.64 15.34 -19.58
N TYR A 115 2.70 14.93 -18.31
CA TYR A 115 3.45 15.66 -17.27
C TYR A 115 4.66 14.89 -16.72
N HIS A 116 4.75 13.58 -17.00
CA HIS A 116 5.74 12.71 -16.36
C HIS A 116 6.44 11.75 -17.33
N LYS A 117 6.40 12.03 -18.65
CA LYS A 117 7.03 11.18 -19.69
C LYS A 117 6.64 9.70 -19.55
N SER A 118 5.42 9.43 -19.07
CA SER A 118 4.89 8.10 -18.79
C SER A 118 5.68 7.27 -17.77
N ASP A 119 6.38 7.95 -16.86
CA ASP A 119 7.03 7.31 -15.73
C ASP A 119 5.99 6.76 -14.75
N ARG A 120 5.84 5.43 -14.78
CA ARG A 120 4.89 4.69 -13.93
C ARG A 120 5.34 4.59 -12.47
N SER A 121 6.63 4.77 -12.19
CA SER A 121 7.19 4.59 -10.85
C SER A 121 6.71 5.68 -9.88
N LEU A 122 6.35 6.84 -10.42
CA LEU A 122 5.84 8.00 -9.69
C LEU A 122 4.41 7.83 -9.17
N MET A 123 3.67 6.80 -9.61
CA MET A 123 2.33 6.49 -9.10
C MET A 123 2.43 5.91 -7.68
N LYS A 124 1.96 6.65 -6.68
CA LYS A 124 1.81 6.16 -5.30
C LYS A 124 0.39 5.68 -5.07
N ILE A 125 0.20 4.45 -4.61
CA ILE A 125 -1.10 3.78 -4.55
C ILE A 125 -1.40 3.33 -3.13
N THR A 126 -2.57 3.73 -2.64
CA THR A 126 -3.06 3.38 -1.30
C THR A 126 -4.43 2.69 -1.40
N PRO A 127 -4.57 1.40 -1.06
CA PRO A 127 -5.86 0.73 -0.92
C PRO A 127 -6.67 1.26 0.26
N ILE A 128 -7.98 1.31 0.07
CA ILE A 128 -8.98 1.79 1.02
C ILE A 128 -10.19 0.86 0.93
N LYS A 129 -10.54 0.16 2.02
CA LYS A 129 -11.76 -0.61 2.08
C LYS A 129 -12.78 0.15 2.92
N LYS A 130 -14.02 0.30 2.41
CA LYS A 130 -15.11 0.85 3.20
C LYS A 130 -15.44 -0.17 4.30
N ASN A 131 -15.58 0.29 5.53
CA ASN A 131 -16.14 -0.55 6.59
C ASN A 131 -17.64 -0.68 6.28
N SER A 132 -18.07 -1.90 5.97
CA SER A 132 -19.49 -2.28 5.98
C SER A 132 -19.96 -2.47 7.41
#